data_AF-A0A8H4QNA5-F1
#
_entry.id   AF-A0A8H4QNA5-F1
#
_cell.length_a   1.000
_cell.length_b   1.000
_cell.length_c   1.000
_cell.angle_alpha   90.00
_cell.angle_beta   90.00
_cell.angle_gamma   90.00
#
_symmetry.space_group_name_H-M   'P 1'
#
loop_
_entity.id
_entity.type
_entity.pdbx_description
1 polymer ?
#
loop_
_entity_poly.entity_id
_entity_poly.type
_entity_poly.pdbx_seq_one_letter_code
_entity_poly.pdbx_strand_id
1 'polypeptide(L)'
;MDDKQRIVVIPQATATIISDMIIIHINAGKKSKVSSTTVDPIQLSIFGHRFMGVAEQMGRALQRLGNLRPGDVILSNSPLCGGTHLPGLTVITPILDEAGEKIIFWTASQGHHVDIGGILPGSMPSNSKELWGKNAVIKAFKIIKNGEFQEKELIDLLMAPAQFPGCQGTRCLQDNILNIKAQAAANHRGSQLINSLIADFGLDTVQLYMERVQHAAELAVRDMLKMIYKTTDGEPLQAIDYMDDETAIQLKVTIDPTTGGATFDFEGTGPEAYGNWNAPIAICNSAIIFALRCMVSLDIPLNQGAIRPITVLIPPTPSCAPLNPPLSAPVTYSPRNASSV
;
A
#
# COMPACT_ATOMS: atom_id res chain seq x y z
N MET A 1 -19.40 24.38 -37.75
CA MET A 1 -18.56 23.15 -37.78
C MET A 1 -18.19 22.88 -39.21
N ASP A 2 -16.94 22.49 -39.47
CA ASP A 2 -16.48 22.07 -40.81
C ASP A 2 -17.05 20.68 -41.14
N ASP A 3 -17.42 20.43 -42.39
CA ASP A 3 -18.04 19.19 -42.92
C ASP A 3 -17.15 17.94 -42.79
N LYS A 4 -15.97 18.08 -42.17
CA LYS A 4 -14.96 17.05 -42.00
C LYS A 4 -14.95 16.39 -40.62
N GLN A 5 -15.71 16.88 -39.64
CA GLN A 5 -15.74 16.32 -38.28
C GLN A 5 -16.93 15.37 -38.10
N ARG A 6 -16.65 14.15 -37.64
CA ARG A 6 -17.66 13.16 -37.24
C ARG A 6 -17.55 12.90 -35.74
N ILE A 7 -18.63 13.09 -35.01
CA ILE A 7 -18.71 12.78 -33.57
C ILE A 7 -19.68 11.61 -33.39
N VAL A 8 -19.19 10.55 -32.78
CA VAL A 8 -19.98 9.34 -32.48
C VAL A 8 -20.60 9.50 -31.10
N VAL A 9 -21.93 9.42 -31.02
CA VAL A 9 -22.69 9.51 -29.77
C VAL A 9 -23.07 8.10 -29.33
N ILE A 10 -22.80 7.77 -28.07
CA ILE A 10 -23.11 6.45 -27.51
C ILE A 10 -24.62 6.18 -27.51
N PRO A 11 -25.06 4.91 -27.62
CA PRO A 11 -26.47 4.56 -27.45
C PRO A 11 -27.01 5.12 -26.13
N GLN A 12 -28.21 5.70 -26.15
CA GLN A 12 -28.90 6.36 -25.02
C GLN A 12 -28.43 7.79 -24.69
N ALA A 13 -27.42 8.33 -25.37
CA ALA A 13 -27.13 9.77 -25.31
C ALA A 13 -27.80 10.53 -26.46
N THR A 14 -28.16 11.80 -26.23
CA THR A 14 -28.67 12.71 -27.27
C THR A 14 -27.73 13.90 -27.41
N ALA A 15 -27.38 14.27 -28.63
CA ALA A 15 -26.56 15.44 -28.90
C ALA A 15 -27.42 16.60 -29.40
N THR A 16 -27.25 17.78 -28.80
CA THR A 16 -27.84 19.04 -29.23
C THR A 16 -26.73 19.89 -29.85
N ILE A 17 -26.89 20.26 -31.12
CA ILE A 17 -25.95 21.10 -31.83
C ILE A 17 -26.41 22.55 -31.68
N ILE A 18 -25.53 23.41 -31.17
CA ILE A 18 -25.67 24.87 -31.18
C ILE A 18 -24.55 25.47 -32.04
N SER A 19 -24.67 26.75 -32.39
CA SER A 19 -23.88 27.46 -33.42
C SER A 19 -22.37 27.16 -33.38
N ASP A 20 -21.81 27.04 -32.17
CA ASP A 20 -20.39 26.89 -31.87
C ASP A 20 -20.06 25.69 -30.95
N MET A 21 -21.06 24.90 -30.51
CA MET A 21 -20.86 23.84 -29.51
C MET A 21 -21.80 22.65 -29.71
N ILE A 22 -21.37 21.47 -29.25
CA ILE A 22 -22.22 20.28 -29.15
C ILE A 22 -22.42 19.96 -27.68
N ILE A 23 -23.67 19.89 -27.25
CA ILE A 23 -24.06 19.44 -25.91
C ILE A 23 -24.46 17.97 -26.03
N ILE A 24 -23.71 17.07 -25.38
CA ILE A 24 -24.08 15.64 -25.31
C ILE A 24 -24.79 15.38 -23.98
N HIS A 25 -26.08 15.12 -24.04
CA HIS A 25 -26.88 14.67 -22.92
C HIS A 25 -26.76 13.16 -22.79
N ILE A 26 -26.04 12.70 -21.76
CA ILE A 26 -25.93 11.28 -21.46
C ILE A 26 -27.12 10.91 -20.57
N ASN A 27 -28.12 10.21 -21.11
CA ASN A 27 -29.12 9.57 -20.24
C ASN A 27 -28.45 8.34 -19.63
N ALA A 28 -28.23 8.37 -18.31
CA ALA A 28 -27.83 7.19 -17.58
C ALA A 28 -28.98 6.15 -17.69
N GLY A 29 -28.86 5.21 -18.63
CA GLY A 29 -29.79 4.10 -18.71
C GLY A 29 -29.85 3.30 -17.41
N LYS A 30 -30.85 2.41 -17.30
CA LYS A 30 -30.89 1.43 -16.21
C LYS A 30 -29.55 0.70 -16.15
N LYS A 31 -28.81 0.86 -15.05
CA LYS A 31 -27.57 0.14 -14.81
C LYS A 31 -27.86 -1.34 -14.97
N SER A 32 -27.15 -1.99 -15.89
CA SER A 32 -27.32 -3.42 -16.13
C SER A 32 -27.04 -4.14 -14.82
N LYS A 33 -27.93 -5.07 -14.41
CA LYS A 33 -27.69 -5.90 -13.22
C LYS A 33 -26.43 -6.73 -13.47
N VAL A 34 -25.34 -6.33 -12.83
CA VAL A 34 -24.11 -7.12 -12.83
C VAL A 34 -24.36 -8.32 -11.93
N SER A 35 -24.08 -9.51 -12.43
CA SER A 35 -24.23 -10.75 -11.67
C SER A 35 -23.24 -10.78 -10.50
N SER A 36 -23.72 -11.14 -9.32
CA SER A 36 -22.90 -11.41 -8.13
C SER A 36 -22.34 -12.84 -8.11
N THR A 37 -22.49 -13.61 -9.20
CA THR A 37 -22.01 -15.00 -9.31
C THR A 37 -21.13 -15.24 -10.53
N THR A 38 -21.32 -14.47 -11.61
CA THR A 38 -20.58 -14.60 -12.87
C THR A 38 -19.88 -13.30 -13.21
N VAL A 39 -18.57 -13.37 -13.43
CA VAL A 39 -17.71 -12.22 -13.73
C VAL A 39 -17.77 -11.86 -15.20
N ASP A 40 -18.05 -10.60 -15.50
CA ASP A 40 -17.91 -10.02 -16.82
C ASP A 40 -16.46 -9.49 -17.00
N PRO A 41 -15.70 -9.97 -18.01
CA PRO A 41 -14.33 -9.52 -18.26
C PRO A 41 -14.19 -8.01 -18.48
N ILE A 42 -15.21 -7.36 -19.07
CA ILE A 42 -15.22 -5.90 -19.30
C ILE A 42 -15.34 -5.18 -17.96
N GLN A 43 -16.24 -5.63 -17.09
CA GLN A 43 -16.37 -5.09 -15.74
C GLN A 43 -15.11 -5.34 -14.93
N LEU A 44 -14.49 -6.53 -15.04
CA LEU A 44 -13.25 -6.85 -14.33
C LEU A 44 -12.14 -5.86 -14.66
N SER A 45 -11.98 -5.49 -15.93
CA SER A 45 -11.03 -4.45 -16.35
C SER A 45 -11.37 -3.08 -15.75
N ILE A 46 -12.66 -2.70 -15.71
CA ILE A 46 -13.12 -1.42 -15.12
C ILE A 46 -12.85 -1.36 -13.61
N PHE A 47 -13.04 -2.47 -12.89
CA PHE A 47 -12.76 -2.57 -11.46
C PHE A 47 -11.25 -2.73 -11.16
N GLY A 48 -10.46 -3.22 -12.11
CA GLY A 48 -9.03 -3.48 -11.97
C GLY A 48 -8.22 -2.29 -11.47
N HIS A 49 -8.54 -1.08 -11.95
CA HIS A 49 -7.84 0.14 -11.55
C HIS A 49 -8.35 0.78 -10.24
N ARG A 50 -9.36 0.20 -9.59
CA ARG A 50 -10.06 0.83 -8.45
C ARG A 50 -9.64 0.28 -7.09
N PHE A 51 -8.93 -0.85 -7.04
CA PHE A 51 -8.55 -1.50 -5.79
C PHE A 51 -7.05 -1.73 -5.73
N MET A 52 -6.44 -1.22 -4.65
CA MET A 52 -5.04 -1.47 -4.32
C MET A 52 -4.97 -2.18 -2.97
N GLY A 53 -4.08 -3.17 -2.86
CA GLY A 53 -3.87 -3.95 -1.63
C GLY A 53 -2.73 -3.40 -0.81
N VAL A 54 -3.03 -2.75 0.33
CA VAL A 54 -2.04 -2.30 1.33
C VAL A 54 -2.43 -2.70 2.77
N ALA A 55 -3.66 -3.20 2.98
CA ALA A 55 -4.30 -3.15 4.31
C ALA A 55 -4.04 -4.33 5.26
N GLU A 56 -3.57 -5.51 4.79
CA GLU A 56 -3.61 -6.72 5.63
C GLU A 56 -2.65 -6.66 6.84
N GLN A 57 -1.42 -6.16 6.66
CA GLN A 57 -0.49 -5.98 7.78
C GLN A 57 -0.92 -4.85 8.73
N MET A 58 -1.63 -3.84 8.23
CA MET A 58 -2.15 -2.73 9.04
C MET A 58 -3.36 -3.16 9.88
N GLY A 59 -4.17 -4.11 9.39
CA GLY A 59 -5.40 -4.57 10.04
C GLY A 59 -5.22 -5.03 11.50
N ARG A 60 -4.10 -5.70 11.83
CA ARG A 60 -3.81 -6.12 13.22
C ARG A 60 -3.52 -4.95 14.16
N ALA A 61 -2.91 -3.88 13.65
CA ALA A 61 -2.69 -2.65 14.41
C ALA A 61 -4.00 -1.89 14.63
N LEU A 62 -4.89 -1.92 13.64
CA LEU A 62 -6.21 -1.29 13.69
C LEU A 62 -7.16 -1.97 14.68
N GLN A 63 -7.06 -3.30 14.85
CA GLN A 63 -7.81 -4.04 15.87
C GLN A 63 -7.54 -3.56 17.30
N ARG A 64 -6.37 -2.95 17.58
CA ARG A 64 -6.01 -2.45 18.92
C ARG A 64 -6.69 -1.12 19.28
N LEU A 65 -7.25 -0.40 18.31
CA LEU A 65 -7.90 0.90 18.53
C LEU A 65 -9.31 0.81 19.13
N GLY A 66 -9.79 -0.40 19.43
CA GLY A 66 -11.14 -0.65 19.94
C GLY A 66 -12.20 -0.40 18.87
N ASN A 67 -13.43 -0.08 19.30
CA ASN A 67 -14.54 0.15 18.38
C ASN A 67 -14.28 1.40 17.52
N LEU A 68 -14.25 1.18 16.20
CA LEU A 68 -14.21 2.22 15.20
C LEU A 68 -15.64 2.64 14.84
N ARG A 69 -15.83 3.94 14.61
CA ARG A 69 -17.12 4.51 14.22
C ARG A 69 -17.05 5.09 12.81
N PRO A 70 -18.19 5.24 12.11
CA PRO A 70 -18.24 5.99 10.87
C PRO A 70 -17.63 7.39 11.06
N GLY A 71 -16.70 7.74 10.17
CA GLY A 71 -15.99 9.03 10.21
C GLY A 71 -14.73 9.06 11.08
N ASP A 72 -14.41 8.00 11.83
CA ASP A 72 -13.11 7.89 12.48
C ASP A 72 -11.99 7.84 11.41
N VAL A 73 -10.86 8.48 11.66
CA VAL A 73 -9.67 8.42 10.79
C VAL A 73 -8.44 8.11 11.64
N ILE A 74 -7.57 7.27 11.11
CA ILE A 74 -6.46 6.66 11.83
C ILE A 74 -5.15 7.04 11.17
N LEU A 75 -4.13 7.35 11.97
CA LEU A 75 -2.78 7.68 11.56
C LEU A 75 -1.80 6.63 12.08
N SER A 76 -0.88 6.19 11.23
CA SER A 76 0.20 5.26 11.58
C SER A 76 1.42 5.43 10.68
N ASN A 77 2.62 5.25 11.22
CA ASN A 77 3.87 5.06 10.47
C ASN A 77 4.77 3.98 11.06
N SER A 78 4.31 3.31 12.13
CA SER A 78 5.15 2.36 12.84
C SER A 78 5.45 1.15 11.94
N PRO A 79 6.71 0.68 11.88
CA PRO A 79 7.07 -0.55 11.18
C PRO A 79 6.28 -1.77 11.65
N LEU A 80 5.89 -1.79 12.94
CA LEU A 80 4.99 -2.79 13.52
C LEU A 80 3.62 -2.90 12.83
N CYS A 81 3.22 -1.83 12.15
CA CYS A 81 1.89 -1.63 11.64
C CYS A 81 1.90 -1.54 10.10
N GLY A 82 2.96 -2.06 9.46
CA GLY A 82 3.14 -2.02 8.00
C GLY A 82 3.82 -0.76 7.49
N GLY A 83 4.34 0.11 8.36
CA GLY A 83 5.13 1.28 7.94
C GLY A 83 6.43 0.88 7.26
N THR A 84 6.73 1.49 6.11
CA THR A 84 7.95 1.22 5.33
C THR A 84 9.13 2.07 5.81
N HIS A 85 8.88 3.32 6.20
CA HIS A 85 9.85 4.15 6.92
C HIS A 85 9.09 5.21 7.71
N LEU A 86 9.74 5.79 8.73
CA LEU A 86 9.05 6.68 9.68
C LEU A 86 8.41 7.91 9.00
N PRO A 87 9.07 8.64 8.08
CA PRO A 87 8.41 9.75 7.41
C PRO A 87 7.23 9.39 6.49
N GLY A 88 6.99 8.10 6.23
CA GLY A 88 5.85 7.60 5.46
C GLY A 88 4.60 7.46 6.33
N LEU A 89 3.89 8.56 6.56
CA LEU A 89 2.67 8.57 7.35
C LEU A 89 1.49 8.02 6.54
N THR A 90 0.82 7.02 7.08
CA THR A 90 -0.36 6.39 6.48
C THR A 90 -1.61 6.83 7.23
N VAL A 91 -2.53 7.43 6.50
CA VAL A 91 -3.86 7.81 6.98
C VAL A 91 -4.86 6.78 6.47
N ILE A 92 -5.70 6.26 7.35
CA ILE A 92 -6.60 5.13 7.09
C ILE A 92 -8.00 5.48 7.59
N THR A 93 -9.01 5.20 6.78
CA THR A 93 -10.41 5.46 7.10
C THR A 93 -11.21 4.16 6.91
N PRO A 94 -11.84 3.60 7.97
CA PRO A 94 -12.77 2.49 7.83
C PRO A 94 -14.02 2.93 7.09
N ILE A 95 -14.53 2.05 6.22
CA ILE A 95 -15.86 2.14 5.64
C ILE A 95 -16.68 1.06 6.32
N LEU A 96 -17.70 1.47 7.07
CA LEU A 96 -18.60 0.56 7.77
C LEU A 96 -19.86 0.29 6.94
N ASP A 97 -20.54 -0.80 7.24
CA ASP A 97 -21.88 -1.09 6.72
C ASP A 97 -22.91 -0.03 7.15
N GLU A 98 -24.11 -0.10 6.58
CA GLU A 98 -25.19 0.86 6.86
C GLU A 98 -25.57 0.91 8.35
N ALA A 99 -25.42 -0.22 9.06
CA ALA A 99 -25.65 -0.31 10.51
C ALA A 99 -24.52 0.34 11.34
N GLY A 100 -23.35 0.59 10.75
CA GLY A 100 -22.18 1.09 11.45
C GLY A 100 -21.54 0.07 12.40
N GLU A 101 -21.76 -1.22 12.15
CA GLU A 101 -21.35 -2.33 13.02
C GLU A 101 -20.14 -3.08 12.47
N LYS A 102 -20.06 -3.22 11.14
CA LYS A 102 -19.01 -4.02 10.48
C LYS A 102 -18.23 -3.17 9.50
N ILE A 103 -16.90 -3.32 9.53
CA ILE A 103 -16.03 -2.71 8.54
C ILE A 103 -16.10 -3.54 7.26
N ILE A 104 -16.52 -2.92 6.16
CA ILE A 104 -16.70 -3.56 4.85
C ILE A 104 -15.54 -3.26 3.90
N PHE A 105 -14.90 -2.09 4.05
CA PHE A 105 -13.74 -1.67 3.27
C PHE A 105 -12.85 -0.72 4.08
N TRP A 106 -11.67 -0.44 3.54
CA TRP A 106 -10.75 0.58 4.03
C TRP A 106 -10.36 1.50 2.88
N THR A 107 -10.22 2.79 3.17
CA THR A 107 -9.46 3.71 2.32
C THR A 107 -8.18 4.09 3.03
N ALA A 108 -7.09 4.16 2.28
CA ALA A 108 -5.80 4.51 2.83
C ALA A 108 -5.04 5.41 1.86
N SER A 109 -4.27 6.34 2.42
CA SER A 109 -3.33 7.18 1.70
C SER A 109 -2.04 7.24 2.49
N GLN A 110 -0.91 7.01 1.81
CA GLN A 110 0.41 7.14 2.38
C GLN A 110 1.10 8.36 1.78
N GLY A 111 1.68 9.20 2.64
CA GLY A 111 2.37 10.42 2.26
C GLY A 111 3.77 10.44 2.84
N HIS A 112 4.76 10.85 2.05
CA HIS A 112 6.11 11.10 2.55
C HIS A 112 6.17 12.52 3.12
N HIS A 113 6.53 12.64 4.39
CA HIS A 113 6.76 13.92 5.05
C HIS A 113 8.25 14.21 5.10
N VAL A 114 8.61 15.45 4.77
CA VAL A 114 10.02 15.89 4.68
C VAL A 114 10.74 15.74 6.03
N ASP A 115 10.07 16.09 7.12
CA ASP A 115 10.57 16.01 8.49
C ASP A 115 9.38 15.71 9.42
N ILE A 116 9.59 14.82 10.40
CA ILE A 116 8.65 14.50 11.48
C ILE A 116 9.40 14.41 12.83
N GLY A 117 10.41 15.26 13.00
CA GLY A 117 11.25 15.34 14.20
C GLY A 117 12.44 14.39 14.18
N GLY A 118 13.32 14.47 15.18
CA GLY A 118 14.52 13.66 15.31
C GLY A 118 15.82 14.44 15.46
N ILE A 119 16.93 13.71 15.48
CA ILE A 119 18.27 14.26 15.71
C ILE A 119 18.78 15.15 14.56
N LEU A 120 18.53 14.77 13.31
CA LEU A 120 18.94 15.54 12.12
C LEU A 120 17.72 16.03 11.36
N PRO A 121 17.79 17.20 10.72
CA PRO A 121 16.78 17.64 9.76
C PRO A 121 16.65 16.66 8.60
N GLY A 122 15.40 16.40 8.20
CA GLY A 122 15.09 15.56 7.05
C GLY A 122 14.60 14.16 7.40
N SER A 123 14.43 13.34 6.38
CA SER A 123 13.69 12.08 6.47
C SER A 123 14.53 10.87 6.90
N MET A 124 15.86 10.98 6.87
CA MET A 124 16.78 9.83 6.98
C MET A 124 18.10 10.17 7.67
N PRO A 125 18.15 10.26 9.01
CA PRO A 125 19.42 10.40 9.72
C PRO A 125 20.28 9.14 9.49
N SER A 126 21.45 9.30 8.85
CA SER A 126 22.38 8.22 8.48
C SER A 126 23.12 7.61 9.66
N ASN A 127 23.32 8.38 10.74
CA ASN A 127 24.07 8.00 11.92
C ASN A 127 23.19 7.47 13.07
N SER A 128 21.91 7.22 12.83
CA SER A 128 20.98 6.81 13.87
C SER A 128 21.09 5.32 14.19
N LYS A 129 21.27 5.03 15.48
CA LYS A 129 21.50 3.68 16.02
C LYS A 129 20.28 3.08 16.73
N GLU A 130 19.25 3.89 17.01
CA GLU A 130 18.06 3.47 17.74
C GLU A 130 16.81 4.17 17.17
N LEU A 131 15.66 3.48 17.21
CA LEU A 131 14.42 3.95 16.56
C LEU A 131 13.91 5.31 17.09
N TRP A 132 14.08 5.58 18.39
CA TRP A 132 13.59 6.81 19.04
C TRP A 132 14.37 8.07 18.64
N GLY A 133 15.63 7.92 18.20
CA GLY A 133 16.46 9.05 17.79
C GLY A 133 16.15 9.57 16.38
N LYS A 134 15.28 8.87 15.63
CA LYS A 134 15.03 9.16 14.21
C LYS A 134 13.93 10.16 13.97
N ASN A 135 12.72 9.87 14.43
CA ASN A 135 11.50 10.55 14.03
C ASN A 135 10.35 10.17 14.98
N ALA A 136 9.22 10.89 14.92
CA ALA A 136 8.00 10.51 15.61
C ALA A 136 7.52 9.11 15.18
N VAL A 137 7.22 8.25 16.16
CA VAL A 137 6.73 6.89 15.93
C VAL A 137 5.28 6.78 16.41
N ILE A 138 4.37 6.58 15.46
CA ILE A 138 2.93 6.51 15.66
C ILE A 138 2.47 5.09 15.31
N LYS A 139 2.13 4.30 16.34
CA LYS A 139 1.63 2.92 16.16
C LYS A 139 0.24 2.93 15.54
N ALA A 140 -0.71 3.52 16.25
CA ALA A 140 -2.08 3.68 15.80
C ALA A 140 -2.70 4.83 16.61
N PHE A 141 -3.16 5.87 15.94
CA PHE A 141 -3.74 7.04 16.57
C PHE A 141 -5.00 7.47 15.83
N LYS A 142 -6.13 7.66 16.54
CA LYS A 142 -7.35 8.21 15.94
C LYS A 142 -7.19 9.71 15.75
N ILE A 143 -6.75 10.12 14.57
CA ILE A 143 -6.54 11.54 14.23
C ILE A 143 -7.86 12.29 14.01
N ILE A 144 -8.92 11.61 13.57
CA ILE A 144 -10.28 12.15 13.59
C ILE A 144 -11.13 11.21 14.44
N LYS A 145 -11.81 11.78 15.43
CA LYS A 145 -12.68 11.06 16.35
C LYS A 145 -13.96 11.86 16.52
N ASN A 146 -15.11 11.21 16.32
CA ASN A 146 -16.43 11.87 16.38
C ASN A 146 -16.52 13.13 15.47
N GLY A 147 -15.86 13.11 14.31
CA GLY A 147 -15.83 14.25 13.38
C GLY A 147 -14.86 15.38 13.75
N GLU A 148 -14.14 15.27 14.87
CA GLU A 148 -13.19 16.29 15.32
C GLU A 148 -11.75 15.87 15.04
N PHE A 149 -10.97 16.77 14.42
CA PHE A 149 -9.55 16.58 14.20
C PHE A 149 -8.77 16.80 15.50
N GLN A 150 -8.05 15.77 15.94
CA GLN A 150 -7.32 15.74 17.21
C GLN A 150 -5.96 16.47 17.07
N GLU A 151 -6.01 17.78 16.83
CA GLU A 151 -4.83 18.59 16.48
C GLU A 151 -3.80 18.64 17.61
N LYS A 152 -4.26 18.81 18.85
CA LYS A 152 -3.39 18.94 20.02
C LYS A 152 -2.57 17.67 20.24
N GLU A 153 -3.24 16.52 20.25
CA GLU A 153 -2.62 15.22 20.44
C GLU A 153 -1.69 14.87 19.27
N LEU A 154 -2.03 15.28 18.04
CA LEU A 154 -1.13 15.15 16.90
C LEU A 154 0.16 15.97 17.10
N ILE A 155 0.04 17.23 17.57
CA ILE A 155 1.20 18.08 17.88
C ILE A 155 2.06 17.40 18.94
N ASP A 156 1.46 16.90 20.03
CA ASP A 156 2.18 16.20 21.08
C ASP A 156 2.97 14.99 20.52
N LEU A 157 2.36 14.20 19.62
CA LEU A 157 3.02 13.07 18.96
C LEU A 157 4.19 13.50 18.06
N LEU A 158 4.04 14.57 17.27
CA LEU A 158 5.06 15.09 16.36
C LEU A 158 6.19 15.83 17.11
N MET A 159 5.92 16.33 18.31
CA MET A 159 6.89 16.99 19.17
C MET A 159 7.57 16.04 20.17
N ALA A 160 7.00 14.84 20.39
CA ALA A 160 7.55 13.81 21.28
C ALA A 160 9.04 13.50 21.07
N PRO A 161 9.61 13.50 19.84
CA PRO A 161 11.05 13.31 19.67
C PRO A 161 11.92 14.30 20.46
N ALA A 162 11.43 15.51 20.78
CA ALA A 162 12.15 16.50 21.59
C ALA A 162 12.43 16.04 23.04
N GLN A 163 11.78 14.97 23.50
CA GLN A 163 11.99 14.41 24.85
C GLN A 163 13.33 13.66 24.95
N PHE A 164 13.96 13.33 23.82
CA PHE A 164 15.21 12.58 23.79
C PHE A 164 16.43 13.52 23.64
N PRO A 165 17.57 13.22 24.29
CA PRO A 165 18.77 14.05 24.21
C PRO A 165 19.23 14.29 22.77
N GLY A 166 19.43 15.56 22.40
CA GLY A 166 19.90 15.97 21.07
C GLY A 166 18.85 15.88 19.94
N CYS A 167 17.63 15.43 20.24
CA CYS A 167 16.53 15.39 19.28
C CYS A 167 15.66 16.64 19.37
N GLN A 168 14.94 16.94 18.28
CA GLN A 168 13.93 18.00 18.26
C GLN A 168 12.61 17.43 17.75
N GLY A 169 11.50 18.10 18.07
CA GLY A 169 10.22 17.85 17.43
C GLY A 169 10.27 18.17 15.94
N THR A 170 9.18 17.91 15.24
CA THR A 170 9.12 18.22 13.81
C THR A 170 9.45 19.69 13.52
N ARG A 171 10.25 19.89 12.46
CA ARG A 171 10.61 21.22 11.94
C ARG A 171 9.58 21.74 10.94
N CYS A 172 8.63 20.90 10.55
CA CYS A 172 7.64 21.15 9.49
C CYS A 172 6.20 21.02 10.01
N LEU A 173 5.94 21.39 11.27
CA LEU A 173 4.67 21.09 11.96
C LEU A 173 3.42 21.49 11.15
N GLN A 174 3.41 22.70 10.59
CA GLN A 174 2.29 23.19 9.81
C GLN A 174 2.06 22.35 8.55
N ASP A 175 3.14 21.99 7.83
CA ASP A 175 3.07 21.15 6.64
C ASP A 175 2.62 19.73 7.01
N ASN A 176 3.10 19.18 8.14
CA ASN A 176 2.65 17.87 8.61
C ASN A 176 1.14 17.85 8.83
N ILE A 177 0.59 18.85 9.53
CA ILE A 177 -0.85 18.96 9.81
C ILE A 177 -1.64 19.10 8.50
N LEU A 178 -1.21 19.99 7.59
CA LEU A 178 -1.90 20.20 6.32
C LEU A 178 -1.89 18.96 5.43
N ASN A 179 -0.75 18.26 5.34
CA ASN A 179 -0.63 17.02 4.56
C ASN A 179 -1.52 15.90 5.14
N ILE A 180 -1.57 15.74 6.47
CA ILE A 180 -2.45 14.74 7.11
C ILE A 180 -3.93 15.07 6.87
N LYS A 181 -4.31 16.35 6.93
CA LYS A 181 -5.68 16.79 6.58
C LYS A 181 -6.02 16.50 5.11
N ALA A 182 -5.07 16.74 4.20
CA ALA A 182 -5.24 16.42 2.78
C ALA A 182 -5.40 14.91 2.53
N GLN A 183 -4.59 14.07 3.19
CA GLN A 183 -4.71 12.62 3.16
C GLN A 183 -6.07 12.14 3.69
N ALA A 184 -6.55 12.70 4.80
CA ALA A 184 -7.87 12.39 5.34
C ALA A 184 -9.01 12.78 4.38
N ALA A 185 -8.89 13.94 3.70
CA ALA A 185 -9.84 14.37 2.69
C ALA A 185 -9.84 13.44 1.45
N ALA A 186 -8.66 12.98 1.02
CA ALA A 186 -8.52 12.03 -0.08
C ALA A 186 -9.20 10.68 0.27
N ASN A 187 -8.96 10.17 1.48
CA ASN A 187 -9.63 8.96 1.97
C ASN A 187 -11.15 9.14 2.05
N HIS A 188 -11.63 10.28 2.56
CA HIS A 188 -13.05 10.59 2.61
C HIS A 188 -13.68 10.55 1.22
N ARG A 189 -13.02 11.14 0.22
CA ARG A 189 -13.46 11.06 -1.18
C ARG A 189 -13.48 9.62 -1.70
N GLY A 190 -12.45 8.84 -1.40
CA GLY A 190 -12.40 7.41 -1.70
C GLY A 190 -13.59 6.65 -1.11
N SER A 191 -13.95 6.94 0.15
CA SER A 191 -15.06 6.28 0.83
C SER A 191 -16.41 6.62 0.18
N GLN A 192 -16.61 7.86 -0.22
CA GLN A 192 -17.81 8.26 -0.99
C GLN A 192 -17.92 7.53 -2.33
N LEU A 193 -16.79 7.36 -3.04
CA LEU A 193 -16.75 6.66 -4.32
C LEU A 193 -17.06 5.16 -4.16
N ILE A 194 -16.52 4.53 -3.12
CA ILE A 194 -16.82 3.13 -2.80
C ILE A 194 -18.30 2.97 -2.40
N ASN A 195 -18.84 3.84 -1.55
CA ASN A 195 -20.26 3.79 -1.18
C ASN A 195 -21.18 4.01 -2.38
N SER A 196 -20.82 4.90 -3.31
CA SER A 196 -21.57 5.09 -4.56
C SER A 196 -21.54 3.82 -5.42
N LEU A 197 -20.39 3.15 -5.49
CA LEU A 197 -20.22 1.89 -6.21
C LEU A 197 -21.05 0.76 -5.61
N ILE A 198 -21.11 0.69 -4.28
CA ILE A 198 -21.95 -0.26 -3.53
C ILE A 198 -23.43 0.03 -3.78
N ALA A 199 -23.85 1.30 -3.75
CA ALA A 199 -25.24 1.68 -4.05
C ALA A 199 -25.66 1.29 -5.48
N ASP A 200 -24.71 1.32 -6.42
CA ASP A 200 -24.96 1.01 -7.82
C ASP A 200 -25.01 -0.49 -8.14
N PHE A 201 -24.15 -1.29 -7.52
CA PHE A 201 -23.93 -2.69 -7.89
C PHE A 201 -24.20 -3.70 -6.77
N GLY A 202 -24.39 -3.24 -5.54
CA GLY A 202 -24.51 -4.07 -4.35
C GLY A 202 -23.16 -4.48 -3.76
N LEU A 203 -23.10 -4.62 -2.44
CA LEU A 203 -21.88 -4.96 -1.69
C LEU A 203 -21.23 -6.26 -2.17
N ASP A 204 -22.03 -7.32 -2.29
CA ASP A 204 -21.57 -8.65 -2.69
C ASP A 204 -20.89 -8.64 -4.06
N THR A 205 -21.47 -7.89 -5.01
CA THR A 205 -20.90 -7.73 -6.34
C THR A 205 -19.56 -7.00 -6.27
N VAL A 206 -19.49 -5.88 -5.54
CA VAL A 206 -18.24 -5.11 -5.43
C VAL A 206 -17.14 -5.94 -4.78
N GLN A 207 -17.45 -6.69 -3.72
CA GLN A 207 -16.49 -7.57 -3.05
C GLN A 207 -16.05 -8.74 -3.94
N LEU A 208 -16.97 -9.34 -4.70
CA LEU A 208 -16.63 -10.36 -5.69
C LEU A 208 -15.62 -9.83 -6.70
N TYR A 209 -15.89 -8.66 -7.31
CA TYR A 209 -14.97 -8.10 -8.31
C TYR A 209 -13.62 -7.73 -7.69
N MET A 210 -13.59 -7.21 -6.46
CA MET A 210 -12.33 -6.95 -5.74
C MET A 210 -11.50 -8.23 -5.54
N GLU A 211 -12.13 -9.35 -5.18
CA GLU A 211 -11.46 -10.64 -5.04
C GLU A 211 -10.93 -11.14 -6.39
N ARG A 212 -11.73 -10.99 -7.46
CA ARG A 212 -11.37 -11.46 -8.80
C ARG A 212 -10.25 -10.65 -9.43
N VAL A 213 -10.16 -9.35 -9.15
CA VAL A 213 -9.02 -8.52 -9.53
C VAL A 213 -7.73 -9.03 -8.87
N GLN A 214 -7.80 -9.43 -7.60
CA GLN A 214 -6.64 -10.02 -6.92
C GLN A 214 -6.30 -11.41 -7.48
N HIS A 215 -7.30 -12.24 -7.76
CA HIS A 215 -7.07 -13.56 -8.33
C HIS A 215 -6.45 -13.49 -9.74
N ALA A 216 -6.84 -12.51 -10.55
CA ALA A 216 -6.21 -12.29 -11.86
C ALA A 216 -4.72 -11.95 -11.74
N ALA A 217 -4.34 -11.10 -10.79
CA ALA A 217 -2.93 -10.78 -10.52
C ALA A 217 -2.16 -12.01 -10.02
N GLU A 218 -2.78 -12.82 -9.14
CA GLU A 218 -2.18 -14.08 -8.68
C GLU A 218 -1.91 -15.05 -9.84
N LEU A 219 -2.89 -15.26 -10.73
CA LEU A 219 -2.73 -16.15 -11.89
C LEU A 219 -1.62 -15.67 -12.83
N ALA A 220 -1.56 -14.37 -13.12
CA ALA A 220 -0.51 -13.80 -13.96
C ALA A 220 0.91 -14.06 -13.39
N VAL A 221 1.07 -13.93 -12.07
CA VAL A 221 2.34 -14.26 -11.40
C VAL A 221 2.63 -15.75 -11.44
N ARG A 222 1.64 -16.62 -11.19
CA ARG A 222 1.81 -18.08 -11.27
C ARG A 222 2.23 -18.54 -12.66
N ASP A 223 1.62 -17.99 -13.71
CA ASP A 223 1.95 -18.33 -15.09
C ASP A 223 3.36 -17.85 -15.47
N MET A 224 3.72 -16.64 -15.04
CA MET A 224 5.09 -16.13 -15.18
C MET A 224 6.12 -17.06 -14.51
N LEU A 225 5.88 -17.46 -13.26
CA LEU A 225 6.77 -18.37 -12.53
C LEU A 225 6.90 -19.73 -13.21
N LYS A 226 5.81 -20.29 -13.73
CA LYS A 226 5.84 -21.54 -14.52
C LYS A 226 6.66 -21.40 -15.80
N MET A 227 6.62 -20.24 -16.46
CA MET A 227 7.48 -19.98 -17.61
C MET A 227 8.96 -19.92 -17.19
N ILE A 228 9.27 -19.21 -16.09
CA ILE A 228 10.63 -19.14 -15.54
C ILE A 228 11.16 -20.55 -15.23
N TYR A 229 10.37 -21.38 -14.53
CA TYR A 229 10.74 -22.76 -14.22
C TYR A 229 11.13 -23.56 -15.46
N LYS A 230 10.36 -23.43 -16.56
CA LYS A 230 10.66 -24.10 -17.83
C LYS A 230 11.97 -23.60 -18.45
N THR A 231 12.24 -22.29 -18.36
CA THR A 231 13.46 -21.70 -18.91
C THR A 231 14.72 -22.05 -18.10
N THR A 232 14.56 -22.39 -16.83
CA THR A 232 15.67 -22.78 -15.93
C THR A 232 15.81 -24.29 -15.77
N ASP A 233 15.06 -25.09 -16.55
CA ASP A 233 14.99 -26.55 -16.42
C ASP A 233 14.65 -27.04 -14.99
N GLY A 234 13.91 -26.21 -14.25
CA GLY A 234 13.50 -26.48 -12.88
C GLY A 234 14.58 -26.24 -11.81
N GLU A 235 15.75 -25.74 -12.21
CA GLU A 235 16.80 -25.38 -11.25
C GLU A 235 16.40 -24.15 -10.43
N PRO A 236 16.69 -24.13 -9.10
CA PRO A 236 16.45 -22.97 -8.25
C PRO A 236 17.26 -21.76 -8.70
N LEU A 237 16.62 -20.59 -8.71
CA LEU A 237 17.30 -19.31 -8.93
C LEU A 237 17.99 -18.86 -7.65
N GLN A 238 19.22 -18.36 -7.75
CA GLN A 238 20.00 -17.91 -6.60
C GLN A 238 20.79 -16.66 -6.95
N ALA A 239 20.80 -15.70 -6.03
CA ALA A 239 21.63 -14.51 -6.11
C ALA A 239 22.13 -14.12 -4.72
N ILE A 240 23.34 -13.58 -4.66
CA ILE A 240 23.92 -12.95 -3.49
C ILE A 240 24.44 -11.59 -3.92
N ASP A 241 24.05 -10.55 -3.20
CA ASP A 241 24.60 -9.21 -3.36
C ASP A 241 25.14 -8.71 -2.03
N TYR A 242 25.92 -7.63 -2.05
CA TYR A 242 26.61 -7.11 -0.87
C TYR A 242 26.32 -5.63 -0.68
N MET A 243 26.02 -5.26 0.56
CA MET A 243 25.96 -3.85 0.97
C MET A 243 27.37 -3.23 1.02
N ASP A 244 27.42 -1.90 1.14
CA ASP A 244 28.69 -1.14 1.26
C ASP A 244 29.58 -1.60 2.44
N ASP A 245 28.97 -2.19 3.48
CA ASP A 245 29.67 -2.77 4.64
C ASP A 245 29.97 -4.26 4.51
N GLU A 246 29.85 -4.81 3.30
CA GLU A 246 30.03 -6.22 2.95
C GLU A 246 28.99 -7.18 3.55
N THR A 247 27.90 -6.66 4.13
CA THR A 247 26.78 -7.49 4.58
C THR A 247 26.09 -8.13 3.37
N ALA A 248 26.04 -9.46 3.34
CA ALA A 248 25.40 -10.21 2.25
C ALA A 248 23.87 -10.11 2.32
N ILE A 249 23.22 -9.91 1.18
CA ILE A 249 21.80 -10.13 0.94
C ILE A 249 21.67 -11.33 0.01
N GLN A 250 21.11 -12.43 0.49
CA GLN A 250 21.00 -13.67 -0.24
C GLN A 250 19.54 -14.02 -0.50
N LEU A 251 19.23 -14.42 -1.73
CA LEU A 251 17.91 -14.91 -2.10
C LEU A 251 18.03 -16.18 -2.93
N LYS A 252 17.31 -17.22 -2.50
CA LYS A 252 17.05 -18.44 -3.26
C LYS A 252 15.57 -18.53 -3.58
N VAL A 253 15.22 -18.73 -4.85
CA VAL A 253 13.85 -18.90 -5.30
C VAL A 253 13.65 -20.31 -5.83
N THR A 254 12.70 -21.03 -5.24
CA THR A 254 12.27 -22.36 -5.69
C THR A 254 10.84 -22.28 -6.18
N ILE A 255 10.56 -22.80 -7.37
CA ILE A 255 9.24 -22.69 -8.03
C ILE A 255 8.61 -24.08 -8.12
N ASP A 256 7.34 -24.20 -7.76
CA ASP A 256 6.52 -25.38 -8.00
C ASP A 256 5.90 -25.32 -9.41
N PRO A 257 6.26 -26.22 -10.33
CA PRO A 257 5.74 -26.20 -11.70
C PRO A 257 4.24 -26.51 -11.80
N THR A 258 3.67 -27.21 -10.81
CA THR A 258 2.27 -27.63 -10.81
C THR A 258 1.38 -26.46 -10.45
N THR A 259 1.65 -25.83 -9.30
CA THR A 259 0.83 -24.75 -8.77
C THR A 259 1.25 -23.37 -9.27
N GLY A 260 2.49 -23.20 -9.73
CA GLY A 260 3.08 -21.89 -9.99
C GLY A 260 3.32 -21.08 -8.71
N GLY A 261 3.34 -21.74 -7.56
CA GLY A 261 3.79 -21.13 -6.31
C GLY A 261 5.31 -21.04 -6.27
N ALA A 262 5.85 -20.10 -5.49
CA ALA A 262 7.30 -19.99 -5.29
C ALA A 262 7.66 -19.69 -3.84
N THR A 263 8.78 -20.26 -3.39
CA THR A 263 9.39 -19.96 -2.11
C THR A 263 10.57 -19.05 -2.33
N PHE A 264 10.53 -17.87 -1.70
CA PHE A 264 11.59 -16.87 -1.66
C PHE A 264 12.29 -16.99 -0.32
N ASP A 265 13.46 -17.61 -0.32
CA ASP A 265 14.23 -17.95 0.85
C ASP A 265 15.43 -17.02 1.00
N PHE A 266 15.43 -16.26 2.09
CA PHE A 266 16.50 -15.31 2.42
C PHE A 266 17.55 -15.90 3.37
N GLU A 267 17.56 -17.22 3.60
CA GLU A 267 18.62 -17.89 4.35
C GLU A 267 20.01 -17.60 3.74
N GLY A 268 20.95 -17.21 4.60
CA GLY A 268 22.29 -16.76 4.22
C GLY A 268 22.47 -15.24 4.17
N THR A 269 21.38 -14.46 4.28
CA THR A 269 21.46 -13.00 4.47
C THR A 269 22.17 -12.67 5.80
N GLY A 270 23.04 -11.67 5.81
CA GLY A 270 23.86 -11.29 6.96
C GLY A 270 23.06 -10.73 8.16
N PRO A 271 23.74 -10.37 9.26
CA PRO A 271 23.11 -9.85 10.49
C PRO A 271 22.61 -8.41 10.33
N GLU A 272 21.87 -7.91 11.33
CA GLU A 272 21.40 -6.51 11.35
C GLU A 272 22.55 -5.52 11.24
N ALA A 273 22.35 -4.48 10.44
CA ALA A 273 23.30 -3.39 10.35
C ALA A 273 23.22 -2.54 11.63
N TYR A 274 24.37 -2.20 12.20
CA TYR A 274 24.48 -1.21 13.29
C TYR A 274 24.36 0.21 12.74
N GLY A 275 23.22 0.48 12.11
CA GLY A 275 22.95 1.66 11.32
C GLY A 275 21.53 1.61 10.80
N ASN A 276 21.21 2.50 9.87
CA ASN A 276 19.82 2.75 9.51
C ASN A 276 19.30 1.88 8.34
N TRP A 277 20.08 0.89 7.89
CA TRP A 277 19.84 0.07 6.70
C TRP A 277 19.01 -1.21 6.94
N ASN A 278 18.27 -1.27 8.05
CA ASN A 278 17.41 -2.40 8.34
C ASN A 278 16.00 -2.20 7.73
N ALA A 279 15.47 -3.27 7.14
CA ALA A 279 14.24 -3.33 6.37
C ALA A 279 13.20 -4.29 7.00
N PRO A 280 12.06 -3.79 7.50
CA PRO A 280 10.93 -4.62 7.92
C PRO A 280 10.43 -5.58 6.84
N ILE A 281 9.74 -6.65 7.26
CA ILE A 281 9.04 -7.59 6.35
C ILE A 281 8.13 -6.87 5.33
N ALA A 282 7.52 -5.75 5.72
CA ALA A 282 6.70 -4.92 4.84
C ALA A 282 7.49 -4.38 3.63
N ILE A 283 8.76 -3.97 3.84
CA ILE A 283 9.65 -3.54 2.76
C ILE A 283 10.02 -4.73 1.88
N CYS A 284 10.37 -5.87 2.49
CA CYS A 284 10.74 -7.09 1.75
C CYS A 284 9.62 -7.50 0.79
N ASN A 285 8.39 -7.57 1.30
CA ASN A 285 7.21 -7.85 0.49
C ASN A 285 6.98 -6.82 -0.61
N SER A 286 7.19 -5.53 -0.32
CA SER A 286 7.04 -4.46 -1.32
C SER A 286 8.06 -4.59 -2.45
N ALA A 287 9.32 -4.91 -2.13
CA ALA A 287 10.37 -5.15 -3.11
C ALA A 287 10.07 -6.37 -3.99
N ILE A 288 9.60 -7.47 -3.38
CA ILE A 288 9.17 -8.67 -4.12
C ILE A 288 8.01 -8.33 -5.06
N ILE A 289 6.96 -7.64 -4.59
CA ILE A 289 5.82 -7.25 -5.43
C ILE A 289 6.28 -6.37 -6.60
N PHE A 290 7.18 -5.42 -6.34
CA PHE A 290 7.73 -4.56 -7.37
C PHE A 290 8.48 -5.36 -8.45
N ALA A 291 9.40 -6.25 -8.03
CA ALA A 291 10.16 -7.10 -8.94
C ALA A 291 9.24 -8.02 -9.77
N LEU A 292 8.27 -8.68 -9.12
CA LEU A 292 7.28 -9.51 -9.81
C LEU A 292 6.48 -8.71 -10.84
N ARG A 293 6.03 -7.50 -10.48
CA ARG A 293 5.30 -6.62 -11.42
C ARG A 293 6.16 -6.24 -12.62
N CYS A 294 7.45 -5.96 -12.42
CA CYS A 294 8.36 -5.64 -13.52
C CYS A 294 8.58 -6.82 -14.48
N MET A 295 8.49 -8.05 -13.98
CA MET A 295 8.66 -9.26 -14.79
C MET A 295 7.36 -9.73 -15.45
N VAL A 296 6.19 -9.48 -14.85
CA VAL A 296 4.90 -9.81 -15.45
C VAL A 296 4.67 -8.94 -16.69
N SER A 297 4.70 -9.55 -17.87
CA SER A 297 4.47 -8.89 -19.16
C SER A 297 2.98 -8.65 -19.46
N LEU A 298 2.19 -8.33 -18.43
CA LEU A 298 0.77 -8.03 -18.51
C LEU A 298 0.49 -6.79 -17.66
N ASP A 299 -0.46 -5.97 -18.11
CA ASP A 299 -0.94 -4.82 -17.33
C ASP A 299 -1.83 -5.33 -16.18
N ILE A 300 -1.18 -5.76 -15.09
CA ILE A 300 -1.85 -6.18 -13.86
C ILE A 300 -1.88 -5.03 -12.85
N PRO A 301 -3.04 -4.79 -12.20
CA PRO A 301 -3.13 -3.77 -11.17
C PRO A 301 -2.31 -4.17 -9.93
N LEU A 302 -1.70 -3.17 -9.27
CA LEU A 302 -0.89 -3.38 -8.07
C LEU A 302 -1.79 -3.76 -6.88
N ASN A 303 -1.82 -5.04 -6.54
CA ASN A 303 -2.62 -5.55 -5.43
C ASN A 303 -1.99 -6.79 -4.78
N GLN A 304 -2.53 -7.17 -3.61
CA GLN A 304 -2.03 -8.28 -2.80
C GLN A 304 -2.05 -9.64 -3.52
N GLY A 305 -2.86 -9.79 -4.58
CA GLY A 305 -2.90 -10.97 -5.43
C GLY A 305 -1.53 -11.36 -5.99
N ALA A 306 -0.68 -10.37 -6.34
CA ALA A 306 0.64 -10.62 -6.90
C ALA A 306 1.59 -11.38 -5.95
N ILE A 307 1.43 -11.23 -4.63
CA ILE A 307 2.27 -11.92 -3.63
C ILE A 307 1.60 -13.16 -3.03
N ARG A 308 0.29 -13.40 -3.27
CA ARG A 308 -0.41 -14.61 -2.79
C ARG A 308 0.26 -15.94 -3.16
N PRO A 309 0.86 -16.14 -4.35
CA PRO A 309 1.50 -17.41 -4.67
C PRO A 309 2.91 -17.54 -4.07
N ILE A 310 3.37 -16.55 -3.30
CA ILE A 310 4.74 -16.46 -2.81
C ILE A 310 4.81 -16.76 -1.32
N THR A 311 5.66 -17.72 -0.96
CA THR A 311 6.06 -17.96 0.43
C THR A 311 7.38 -17.25 0.68
N VAL A 312 7.39 -16.27 1.59
CA VAL A 312 8.61 -15.54 1.95
C VAL A 312 9.17 -16.13 3.24
N LEU A 313 10.37 -16.69 3.18
CA LEU A 313 11.10 -17.21 4.33
C LEU A 313 12.21 -16.23 4.69
N ILE A 314 12.09 -15.63 5.87
CA ILE A 314 13.13 -14.77 6.44
C ILE A 314 13.54 -15.41 7.77
N PRO A 315 14.81 -15.79 7.95
CA PRO A 315 15.27 -16.40 9.18
C PRO A 315 15.01 -15.50 10.39
N PRO A 316 14.67 -16.09 11.55
CA PRO A 316 14.44 -15.31 12.76
C PRO A 316 15.72 -14.60 13.21
N THR A 317 15.57 -13.45 13.85
CA THR A 317 16.68 -12.74 14.50
C THR A 317 17.45 -13.69 15.44
N PRO A 318 18.80 -13.70 15.45
CA PRO A 318 19.70 -12.70 14.86
C PRO A 318 20.27 -13.05 13.47
N SER A 319 19.85 -14.16 12.85
CA SER A 319 20.56 -14.72 11.68
C SER A 319 20.32 -14.02 10.34
N CYS A 320 19.23 -13.26 10.18
CA CYS A 320 18.95 -12.45 8.97
C CYS A 320 18.30 -11.11 9.33
N ALA A 321 18.86 -10.40 10.31
CA ALA A 321 18.21 -9.24 10.91
C ALA A 321 18.20 -7.91 10.11
N PRO A 322 18.86 -7.70 8.94
CA PRO A 322 18.54 -6.53 8.12
C PRO A 322 17.17 -6.71 7.47
N LEU A 323 16.66 -7.94 7.33
CA LEU A 323 15.31 -8.23 6.87
C LEU A 323 14.47 -8.67 8.06
N ASN A 324 13.41 -7.92 8.40
CA ASN A 324 12.60 -8.12 9.60
C ASN A 324 13.36 -7.96 10.95
N PRO A 325 13.99 -6.80 11.19
CA PRO A 325 14.74 -6.53 12.41
C PRO A 325 13.86 -6.51 13.67
N PRO A 326 14.46 -6.66 14.88
CA PRO A 326 13.73 -6.52 16.13
C PRO A 326 13.21 -5.09 16.32
N LEU A 327 12.23 -4.94 17.20
CA LEU A 327 11.50 -3.69 17.41
C LEU A 327 12.32 -2.46 17.78
N SER A 328 13.44 -2.69 18.46
CA SER A 328 14.38 -1.67 18.90
C SER A 328 15.27 -1.15 17.77
N ALA A 329 15.39 -1.91 16.68
CA ALA A 329 16.33 -1.62 15.63
C ALA A 329 15.90 -0.40 14.80
N PRO A 330 16.84 0.46 14.43
CA PRO A 330 16.59 1.58 13.53
C PRO A 330 16.26 1.08 12.11
N VAL A 331 15.04 1.37 11.63
CA VAL A 331 14.64 1.05 10.24
C VAL A 331 14.64 2.29 9.35
N THR A 332 15.14 2.17 8.13
CA THR A 332 14.99 3.21 7.09
C THR A 332 14.87 2.54 5.72
N TYR A 333 13.79 2.82 4.99
CA TYR A 333 13.70 2.51 3.57
C TYR A 333 14.41 3.58 2.74
N SER A 334 15.70 3.42 2.38
CA SER A 334 16.31 4.22 1.32
C SER A 334 16.01 3.56 -0.03
N PRO A 335 15.08 4.08 -0.85
CA PRO A 335 14.85 3.51 -2.17
C PRO A 335 16.14 3.45 -2.99
N ARG A 336 17.07 4.40 -2.81
CA ARG A 336 18.35 4.44 -3.53
C ARG A 336 19.33 3.31 -3.22
N ASN A 337 19.23 2.66 -2.06
CA ASN A 337 20.16 1.58 -1.69
C ASN A 337 19.52 0.19 -1.88
N ALA A 338 18.18 0.12 -1.94
CA ALA A 338 17.45 -1.12 -2.20
C ALA A 338 17.03 -1.29 -3.67
N SER A 339 17.04 -0.21 -4.48
CA SER A 339 16.77 -0.27 -5.93
C SER A 339 18.04 -0.43 -6.78
N SER A 340 19.20 -0.54 -6.13
CA SER A 340 20.46 -0.95 -6.76
C SER A 340 20.68 -2.46 -6.74
N VAL A 341 19.72 -3.22 -6.18
CA VAL A 341 19.63 -4.68 -6.20
C VAL A 341 18.48 -5.10 -7.13
#